data_AF-A0A6P2E789-F1
#
_entry.id   AF-A0A6P2E789-F1
#
_cell.length_a   1.000
_cell.length_b   1.000
_cell.length_c   1.000
_cell.angle_alpha   90.00
_cell.angle_beta   90.00
_cell.angle_gamma   90.00
#
_symmetry.space_group_name_H-M   'P 1'
#
loop_
_entity.id
_entity.type
_entity.pdbx_description
1 polymer ?
#
loop_
_entity_poly.entity_id
_entity_poly.type
_entity_poly.pdbx_seq_one_letter_code
_entity_poly.pdbx_strand_id
1 'polypeptide(L)'
;MRVKSSFLAIALAVAAPAMAQPAGQVDTAACKAEEEALEQEMAVARSRGQMLRRRELAEELAALQARCKTLAPAQSRAARIERLEREIRGLRLELERAEEELRELTRGG
;
A
#
# COMPACT_ATOMS: atom_id res chain seq x y z
N MET A 1 34.23 14.47 47.44
CA MET A 1 35.21 14.55 46.32
C MET A 1 34.50 14.11 45.04
N ARG A 2 34.53 14.94 43.99
CA ARG A 2 34.04 14.61 42.65
C ARG A 2 35.04 13.68 41.98
N VAL A 3 34.59 12.57 41.40
CA VAL A 3 35.30 11.89 40.31
C VAL A 3 34.28 11.61 39.21
N LYS A 4 34.32 12.47 38.19
CA LYS A 4 33.73 12.22 36.88
C LYS A 4 34.70 11.32 36.12
N SER A 5 34.24 10.23 35.53
CA SER A 5 34.91 9.71 34.33
C SER A 5 33.92 9.01 33.42
N SER A 6 33.97 9.43 32.17
CA SER A 6 33.05 9.21 31.07
C SER A 6 32.96 7.76 30.64
N PHE A 7 31.74 7.22 30.56
CA PHE A 7 31.48 6.01 29.78
C PHE A 7 31.23 6.41 28.32
N LEU A 8 32.11 5.92 27.45
CA LEU A 8 32.04 5.99 25.99
C LEU A 8 30.73 5.35 25.50
N ALA A 9 29.87 6.15 24.89
CA ALA A 9 28.71 5.67 24.15
C ALA A 9 29.18 5.15 22.78
N ILE A 10 29.18 3.84 22.59
CA ILE A 10 29.32 3.22 21.27
C ILE A 10 27.96 3.35 20.59
N ALA A 11 27.82 4.32 19.70
CA ALA A 11 26.66 4.41 18.81
C ALA A 11 26.78 3.32 17.74
N LEU A 12 26.09 2.20 17.92
CA LEU A 12 25.85 1.22 16.86
C LEU A 12 24.92 1.88 15.83
N ALA A 13 25.49 2.37 14.74
CA ALA A 13 24.73 2.76 13.56
C ALA A 13 24.15 1.49 12.92
N VAL A 14 22.88 1.18 13.23
CA VAL A 14 22.12 0.18 12.50
C VAL A 14 21.90 0.72 11.09
N ALA A 15 22.67 0.22 10.13
CA ALA A 15 22.34 0.33 8.72
C ALA A 15 21.08 -0.49 8.48
N ALA A 16 19.92 0.17 8.47
CA ALA A 16 18.69 -0.45 8.02
C ALA A 16 18.85 -0.78 6.53
N PRO A 17 18.62 -2.03 6.09
CA PRO A 17 18.56 -2.32 4.68
C PRO A 17 17.35 -1.55 4.14
N ALA A 18 17.59 -0.62 3.23
CA ALA A 18 16.56 0.01 2.44
C ALA A 18 15.98 -1.04 1.49
N MET A 19 15.11 -1.89 2.04
CA MET A 19 14.20 -2.69 1.25
C MET A 19 13.28 -1.68 0.58
N ALA A 20 13.44 -1.53 -0.74
CA ALA A 20 12.51 -0.77 -1.57
C ALA A 20 11.16 -1.51 -1.54
N GLN A 21 10.41 -1.33 -0.46
CA GLN A 21 9.06 -1.83 -0.36
C GLN A 21 8.19 -0.99 -1.30
N PRO A 22 7.30 -1.63 -2.07
CA PRO A 22 6.32 -0.90 -2.85
C PRO A 22 5.59 0.04 -1.89
N ALA A 23 5.65 1.35 -2.13
CA ALA A 23 5.05 2.34 -1.23
C ALA A 23 3.58 2.00 -0.87
N GLY A 24 2.85 1.38 -1.80
CA GLY A 24 1.49 0.90 -1.57
C GLY A 24 1.33 -0.28 -0.60
N GLN A 25 2.34 -1.14 -0.43
CA GLN A 25 2.30 -2.21 0.58
C GLN A 25 2.49 -1.64 1.99
N VAL A 26 3.39 -0.66 2.13
CA VAL A 26 3.63 0.06 3.40
C VAL A 26 2.35 0.78 3.83
N ASP A 27 1.67 1.46 2.90
CA ASP A 27 0.42 2.17 3.20
C ASP A 27 -0.72 1.22 3.62
N THR A 28 -0.82 0.02 3.00
CA THR A 28 -1.82 -0.97 3.44
C THR A 28 -1.50 -1.64 4.76
N ALA A 29 -0.22 -1.90 5.03
CA ALA A 29 0.21 -2.48 6.30
C ALA A 29 0.02 -1.47 7.44
N ALA A 30 0.33 -0.20 7.20
CA ALA A 30 0.09 0.89 8.15
C ALA A 30 -1.41 1.05 8.46
N CYS A 31 -2.26 1.07 7.43
CA CYS A 31 -3.72 1.10 7.60
C CYS A 31 -4.25 -0.04 8.47
N LYS A 32 -3.80 -1.28 8.23
CA LYS A 32 -4.21 -2.43 9.05
C LYS A 32 -3.73 -2.33 10.49
N ALA A 33 -2.49 -1.88 10.69
CA ALA A 33 -1.93 -1.70 12.03
C ALA A 33 -2.72 -0.65 12.84
N GLU A 34 -3.14 0.45 12.20
CA GLU A 34 -3.99 1.46 12.84
C GLU A 34 -5.42 0.94 13.13
N GLU A 35 -6.00 0.13 12.24
CA GLU A 35 -7.30 -0.53 12.47
C GLU A 35 -7.23 -1.46 13.69
N GLU A 36 -6.21 -2.32 13.76
CA GLU A 36 -6.00 -3.25 14.89
C GLU A 36 -5.79 -2.50 16.22
N ALA A 37 -5.06 -1.38 16.21
CA ALA A 37 -4.86 -0.55 17.40
C ALA A 37 -6.18 0.03 17.92
N LEU A 38 -7.02 0.58 17.04
CA LEU A 38 -8.34 1.12 17.40
C LEU A 38 -9.26 0.01 17.94
N GLU A 39 -9.26 -1.18 17.34
CA GLU A 39 -10.05 -2.30 17.83
C GLU A 39 -9.62 -2.76 19.24
N GLN A 40 -8.32 -2.75 19.53
CA GLN A 40 -7.80 -3.03 20.87
C GLN A 40 -8.25 -1.97 21.88
N GLU A 41 -8.17 -0.69 21.53
CA GLU A 41 -8.66 0.40 22.38
C GLU A 41 -10.17 0.29 22.65
N MET A 42 -10.96 -0.10 21.65
CA MET A 42 -12.39 -0.35 21.81
C MET A 42 -12.66 -1.51 22.77
N ALA A 43 -11.87 -2.59 22.71
CA ALA A 43 -11.98 -3.71 23.64
C ALA A 43 -11.65 -3.28 25.07
N VAL A 44 -10.62 -2.44 25.26
CA VAL A 44 -10.29 -1.86 26.56
C VAL A 44 -11.42 -0.96 27.06
N ALA A 45 -11.94 -0.03 26.24
CA ALA A 45 -13.05 0.84 26.60
C ALA A 45 -14.31 0.04 26.99
N ARG A 46 -14.58 -1.07 26.29
CA ARG A 46 -15.67 -2.00 26.62
C ARG A 46 -15.46 -2.64 27.99
N SER A 47 -14.25 -3.14 28.27
CA SER A 47 -13.95 -3.76 29.57
C SER A 47 -14.11 -2.78 30.74
N ARG A 48 -13.92 -1.48 30.49
CA ARG A 48 -14.04 -0.41 31.47
C ARG A 48 -15.43 0.25 31.54
N GLY A 49 -16.40 -0.24 30.76
CA GLY A 49 -17.75 0.36 30.72
C GLY A 49 -17.82 1.76 30.11
N GLN A 50 -16.80 2.17 29.34
CA GLN A 50 -16.69 3.52 28.76
C GLN A 50 -17.47 3.62 27.45
N MET A 51 -18.81 3.65 27.56
CA MET A 51 -19.70 3.59 26.39
C MET A 51 -19.55 4.77 25.41
N LEU A 52 -19.30 5.99 25.91
CA LEU A 52 -19.09 7.16 25.06
C LEU A 52 -17.78 7.05 24.28
N ARG A 53 -16.67 6.77 24.98
CA ARG A 53 -15.35 6.57 24.35
C ARG A 53 -15.39 5.45 23.31
N ARG A 54 -16.13 4.37 23.58
CA ARG A 54 -16.34 3.28 22.60
C ARG A 54 -17.03 3.78 21.32
N ARG A 55 -17.97 4.71 21.42
CA ARG A 55 -18.65 5.28 20.24
C ARG A 55 -17.70 6.16 19.44
N GLU A 56 -16.94 7.03 20.10
CA GLU A 56 -15.91 7.86 19.46
C GLU A 56 -14.91 6.99 18.70
N LEU A 57 -14.36 5.96 19.35
CA LEU A 57 -13.44 5.01 18.71
C LEU A 57 -14.06 4.27 17.52
N ALA A 58 -15.36 3.97 17.56
CA ALA A 58 -16.05 3.34 16.44
C ALA A 58 -16.21 4.30 15.23
N GLU A 59 -16.41 5.59 15.50
CA GLU A 59 -16.45 6.63 14.47
C GLU A 59 -15.05 6.86 13.87
N GLU A 60 -14.02 6.90 14.72
CA GLU A 60 -12.61 6.97 14.30
C GLU A 60 -12.24 5.77 13.41
N LEU A 61 -12.63 4.56 13.80
CA LEU A 61 -12.42 3.34 13.02
C LEU A 61 -13.15 3.38 11.67
N ALA A 62 -14.41 3.83 11.65
CA ALA A 62 -15.16 3.96 10.40
C ALA A 62 -14.53 4.97 9.44
N ALA A 63 -14.04 6.11 9.96
CA ALA A 63 -13.33 7.11 9.19
C ALA A 63 -12.00 6.58 8.64
N LEU A 64 -11.25 5.84 9.46
CA LEU A 64 -10.01 5.19 9.04
C LEU A 64 -10.27 4.17 7.92
N GLN A 65 -11.24 3.28 8.09
CA GLN A 65 -11.62 2.29 7.09
C GLN A 65 -12.03 2.95 5.76
N ALA A 66 -12.74 4.08 5.80
CA ALA A 66 -13.08 4.83 4.59
C ALA A 66 -11.83 5.35 3.86
N ARG A 67 -10.86 5.93 4.59
CA ARG A 67 -9.59 6.40 4.01
C ARG A 67 -8.76 5.24 3.46
N CYS A 68 -8.60 4.17 4.23
CA CYS A 68 -7.85 2.98 3.82
C CYS A 68 -8.48 2.28 2.61
N LYS A 69 -9.82 2.26 2.53
CA LYS A 69 -10.57 1.83 1.33
C LYS A 69 -10.45 2.77 0.14
N THR A 70 -9.95 3.99 0.27
CA THR A 70 -9.59 4.86 -0.89
C THR A 70 -8.14 4.69 -1.32
N LEU A 71 -7.27 4.21 -0.43
CA LEU A 71 -5.90 3.85 -0.75
C LEU A 71 -5.81 2.48 -1.46
N ALA A 72 -6.66 1.52 -1.08
CA ALA A 72 -6.80 0.24 -1.79
C ALA A 72 -7.19 0.37 -3.30
N PRO A 73 -8.14 1.22 -3.72
CA PRO A 73 -8.48 1.41 -5.13
C PRO A 73 -7.40 2.15 -5.91
N ALA A 74 -6.47 2.86 -5.27
CA ALA A 74 -5.27 3.35 -5.95
C ALA A 74 -4.37 2.19 -6.41
N GLN A 75 -4.22 1.13 -5.61
CA GLN A 75 -3.56 -0.12 -6.02
C GLN A 75 -4.36 -0.86 -7.11
N SER A 76 -5.69 -0.92 -7.00
CA SER A 76 -6.55 -1.49 -8.05
C SER A 76 -6.47 -0.71 -9.37
N ARG A 77 -6.35 0.62 -9.30
CA ARG A 77 -6.20 1.49 -10.48
C ARG A 77 -4.85 1.25 -11.16
N ALA A 78 -3.75 1.17 -10.42
CA ALA A 78 -2.43 0.88 -10.98
C ALA A 78 -2.40 -0.50 -11.65
N ALA A 79 -2.92 -1.53 -11.00
CA ALA A 79 -3.01 -2.89 -11.58
C ALA A 79 -3.90 -2.94 -12.84
N ARG A 80 -5.00 -2.16 -12.86
CA ARG A 80 -5.85 -2.00 -14.06
C ARG A 80 -5.11 -1.30 -15.19
N ILE A 81 -4.34 -0.25 -14.90
CA ILE A 81 -3.54 0.46 -15.90
C ILE A 81 -2.50 -0.50 -16.50
N GLU A 82 -1.77 -1.24 -15.67
CA GLU A 82 -0.77 -2.21 -16.14
C GLU A 82 -1.38 -3.32 -17.03
N ARG A 83 -2.58 -3.80 -16.68
CA ARG A 83 -3.32 -4.76 -17.51
C ARG A 83 -3.67 -4.13 -18.88
N LEU A 84 -4.22 -2.93 -18.88
CA LEU A 84 -4.60 -2.24 -20.12
C LEU A 84 -3.39 -1.97 -21.02
N GLU A 85 -2.24 -1.61 -20.44
CA GLU A 85 -1.00 -1.42 -21.20
C GLU A 85 -0.50 -2.71 -21.85
N ARG A 86 -0.63 -3.85 -21.16
CA ARG A 86 -0.32 -5.16 -21.75
C ARG A 86 -1.25 -5.50 -22.91
N GLU A 87 -2.54 -5.26 -22.73
CA GLU A 87 -3.54 -5.48 -23.79
C GLU A 87 -3.26 -4.60 -25.01
N ILE A 88 -2.94 -3.31 -24.83
CA ILE A 88 -2.57 -2.42 -25.93
C ILE A 88 -1.35 -2.93 -26.69
N ARG A 89 -0.32 -3.44 -25.99
CA ARG A 89 0.86 -4.02 -26.65
C ARG A 89 0.51 -5.26 -27.47
N GLY A 90 -0.34 -6.14 -26.94
CA GLY A 90 -0.83 -7.31 -27.65
C GLY A 90 -1.60 -6.93 -28.92
N LEU A 91 -2.56 -6.02 -28.78
CA LEU A 91 -3.38 -5.55 -29.91
C LEU A 91 -2.55 -4.87 -31.00
N ARG A 92 -1.48 -4.15 -30.65
CA ARG A 92 -0.56 -3.56 -31.64
C ARG A 92 0.19 -4.63 -32.44
N LEU A 93 0.67 -5.68 -31.78
CA LEU A 93 1.33 -6.80 -32.47
C LEU A 93 0.36 -7.55 -33.38
N GLU A 94 -0.88 -7.74 -32.94
CA GLU A 94 -1.92 -8.36 -33.76
C GLU A 94 -2.24 -7.50 -34.99
N LEU A 95 -2.33 -6.18 -34.81
CA LEU A 95 -2.54 -5.24 -35.91
C LEU A 95 -1.38 -5.27 -36.91
N GLU A 96 -0.13 -5.22 -36.44
CA GLU A 96 1.05 -5.29 -37.31
C GLU A 96 1.06 -6.56 -38.17
N ARG A 97 0.72 -7.71 -37.59
CA ARG A 97 0.61 -8.98 -38.33
C ARG A 97 -0.49 -8.94 -39.37
N ALA A 98 -1.68 -8.46 -39.01
CA ALA A 98 -2.80 -8.36 -39.94
C ALA A 98 -2.49 -7.40 -41.11
N GLU A 99 -1.78 -6.30 -40.84
CA GLU A 99 -1.32 -5.39 -41.88
C GLU A 99 -0.27 -6.03 -42.81
N GLU A 100 0.62 -6.86 -42.27
CA GLU A 100 1.62 -7.58 -43.07
C GLU A 100 0.97 -8.63 -43.97
N GLU A 101 0.02 -9.41 -43.45
CA GLU A 101 -0.80 -10.34 -44.24
C GLU A 101 -1.53 -9.63 -45.37
N LEU A 102 -2.12 -8.45 -45.10
CA LEU A 102 -2.78 -7.65 -46.12
C LEU A 102 -1.80 -7.21 -47.22
N ARG A 103 -0.60 -6.77 -46.86
CA ARG A 103 0.44 -6.35 -47.82
C ARG A 103 0.87 -7.51 -48.71
N GLU A 104 1.07 -8.70 -48.16
CA GLU A 104 1.41 -9.90 -48.94
C GLU A 104 0.31 -10.24 -49.95
N LEU A 105 -0.96 -10.19 -49.53
CA LEU A 105 -2.11 -10.44 -50.40
C LEU A 105 -2.24 -9.39 -51.51
N THR A 106 -1.95 -8.12 -51.24
CA THR A 106 -2.03 -7.05 -52.27
C THR A 106 -0.83 -6.99 -53.19
N ARG A 107 0.33 -7.54 -52.80
CA ARG A 107 1.55 -7.54 -53.63
C ARG A 107 1.65 -8.76 -54.55
N GLY A 108 0.95 -9.85 -54.23
CA GLY A 108 0.86 -11.07 -55.03
C GLY A 108 -0.31 -11.11 -56.04
N GLY A 109 -1.08 -10.03 -56.18
CA GLY A 109 -2.20 -9.88 -57.11
C GLY A 109 -1.91 -8.96 -58.28
#